data_AF-A0A9Q9ZND9-F1
#
_entry.id   AF-A0A9Q9ZND9-F1
#
_cell.length_a   1.000
_cell.length_b   1.000
_cell.length_c   1.000
_cell.angle_alpha   90.00
_cell.angle_beta   90.00
_cell.angle_gamma   90.00
#
_symmetry.space_group_name_H-M   'P 1'
#
loop_
_entity.id
_entity.type
_entity.pdbx_description
1 polymer ?
#
loop_
_entity_poly.entity_id
_entity_poly.type
_entity_poly.pdbx_seq_one_letter_code
_entity_poly.pdbx_strand_id
1 'polypeptide(L)'
;MGIQTVFTFIQVFSPSWLIFCLLFFIVGMGQISNYVAAFVLGMEILSPSIRDIYSTLGVCLFFSIGYMMLPLAAYFLRDWRMLLLAFTIPGFFCMLLWWFIPESPRWLLSQGRVNEAEAILRKAAKMNGVKVPDVIFPLIQTRENAGRLRTYSLCDLVKSSNICCITVLLCLVWSAVSVGYCALSLNTSSLHGNIYLNCLLSAAVEVPALIMAWLMLRRWPRRLCLSSTLSLGGLVLLFIHLIPQHMNSVAFSLVMLGKFGLSAAFSIIYPATAELYPTVLRNTALGACSMASRVGSISAPYFLYLGGYYRSLPYILIGSVNILSGLLSLLLPESLGSPLPETISHMQTVSGFRKRYSSNSPSERKCDEEHETEHL
;
A
#
# COMPACT_ATOMS: atom_id res chain seq x y z
N MET A 1 -15.87 7.21 6.12
CA MET A 1 -16.45 8.01 5.01
C MET A 1 -17.18 9.25 5.53
N GLY A 2 -18.20 9.12 6.39
CA GLY A 2 -19.00 10.26 6.86
C GLY A 2 -18.19 11.43 7.44
N ILE A 3 -17.26 11.15 8.36
CA ILE A 3 -16.37 12.18 8.95
C ILE A 3 -15.59 12.92 7.86
N GLN A 4 -15.00 12.21 6.90
CA GLN A 4 -14.24 12.86 5.82
C GLN A 4 -15.13 13.81 5.02
N THR A 5 -16.25 13.33 4.46
CA THR A 5 -17.10 14.14 3.58
C THR A 5 -17.69 15.35 4.29
N VAL A 6 -18.19 15.20 5.52
CA VAL A 6 -18.79 16.29 6.30
C VAL A 6 -17.74 17.35 6.63
N PHE A 7 -16.57 16.95 7.11
CA PHE A 7 -15.52 17.92 7.45
C PHE A 7 -14.92 18.58 6.20
N THR A 8 -14.83 17.88 5.07
CA THR A 8 -14.41 18.50 3.79
C THR A 8 -15.46 19.52 3.31
N PHE A 9 -16.75 19.28 3.52
CA PHE A 9 -17.79 20.26 3.20
C PHE A 9 -17.69 21.50 4.10
N ILE A 10 -17.49 21.31 5.41
CA ILE A 10 -17.27 22.42 6.36
C ILE A 10 -16.00 23.21 6.00
N GLN A 11 -14.95 22.53 5.51
CA GLN A 11 -13.69 23.13 5.09
C GLN A 11 -13.85 24.15 3.95
N VAL A 12 -14.87 24.02 3.09
CA VAL A 12 -15.17 25.01 2.03
C VAL A 12 -15.44 26.40 2.62
N PHE A 13 -16.07 26.44 3.80
CA PHE A 13 -16.51 27.66 4.47
C PHE A 13 -15.50 28.18 5.50
N SER A 14 -14.26 27.64 5.52
CA SER A 14 -13.26 28.07 6.50
C SER A 14 -12.96 29.57 6.37
N PRO A 15 -13.14 30.38 7.44
CA PRO A 15 -12.93 31.82 7.40
C PRO A 15 -11.47 32.22 7.62
N SER A 16 -10.65 31.35 8.23
CA SER A 16 -9.23 31.60 8.52
C SER A 16 -8.36 30.40 8.15
N TRP A 17 -7.08 30.66 7.90
CA TRP A 17 -6.08 29.62 7.60
C TRP A 17 -5.95 28.58 8.72
N LEU A 18 -6.01 29.01 9.99
CA LEU A 18 -5.90 28.11 11.13
C LEU A 18 -7.08 27.12 11.17
N ILE A 19 -8.31 27.60 10.95
CA ILE A 19 -9.49 26.73 10.88
C ILE A 19 -9.40 25.79 9.68
N PHE A 20 -8.93 26.28 8.53
CA PHE A 20 -8.67 25.43 7.36
C PHE A 20 -7.70 24.28 7.70
N CYS A 21 -6.58 24.56 8.35
CA CYS A 21 -5.60 23.55 8.75
C CYS A 21 -6.16 22.53 9.75
N LEU A 22 -6.93 22.97 10.75
CA LEU A 22 -7.58 22.08 11.72
C LEU A 22 -8.58 21.13 11.03
N LEU A 23 -9.40 21.66 10.12
CA LEU A 23 -10.34 20.84 9.36
C LEU A 23 -9.61 19.89 8.41
N PHE A 24 -8.55 20.37 7.75
CA PHE A 24 -7.72 19.57 6.85
C PHE A 24 -7.04 18.41 7.58
N PHE A 25 -6.63 18.61 8.84
CA PHE A 25 -6.09 17.55 9.69
C PHE A 25 -7.14 16.43 9.92
N ILE A 26 -8.37 16.80 10.28
CA ILE A 26 -9.47 15.84 10.51
C ILE A 26 -9.83 15.10 9.21
N VAL A 27 -9.88 15.81 8.09
CA VAL A 27 -10.10 15.22 6.76
C VAL A 27 -8.99 14.22 6.42
N GLY A 28 -7.74 14.56 6.69
CA GLY A 28 -6.58 13.69 6.49
C GLY A 28 -6.65 12.38 7.27
N MET A 29 -7.11 12.43 8.53
CA MET A 29 -7.37 11.22 9.33
C MET A 29 -8.42 10.33 8.66
N GLY A 30 -9.51 10.92 8.18
CA GLY A 30 -10.59 10.18 7.51
C GLY A 30 -10.15 9.53 6.19
N GLN A 31 -9.34 10.21 5.39
CA GLN A 31 -8.87 9.75 4.08
C GLN A 31 -8.12 8.42 4.15
N ILE A 32 -7.09 8.33 5.01
CA ILE A 32 -6.27 7.12 5.08
C ILE A 32 -7.03 5.95 5.69
N SER A 33 -7.86 6.21 6.70
CA SER A 33 -8.72 5.18 7.30
C SER A 33 -9.70 4.60 6.29
N ASN A 34 -10.27 5.42 5.41
CA ASN A 34 -11.18 4.95 4.36
C ASN A 34 -10.44 4.08 3.33
N TYR A 35 -9.24 4.48 2.91
CA TYR A 35 -8.43 3.69 1.99
C TYR A 35 -8.08 2.31 2.54
N VAL A 36 -7.54 2.26 3.78
CA VAL A 36 -7.15 0.99 4.41
C VAL A 36 -8.36 0.09 4.68
N ALA A 37 -9.47 0.65 5.16
CA ALA A 37 -10.70 -0.10 5.40
C ALA A 37 -11.27 -0.71 4.11
N ALA A 38 -11.34 0.07 3.01
CA ALA A 38 -11.81 -0.42 1.72
C ALA A 38 -10.91 -1.51 1.12
N PHE A 39 -9.59 -1.37 1.31
CA PHE A 39 -8.62 -2.39 0.90
C PHE A 39 -8.84 -3.70 1.66
N VAL A 40 -8.89 -3.66 3.00
CA VAL A 40 -9.06 -4.85 3.84
C VAL A 40 -10.41 -5.52 3.59
N LEU A 41 -11.50 -4.74 3.53
CA LEU A 41 -12.85 -5.28 3.30
C LEU A 41 -12.93 -6.03 1.97
N GLY A 42 -12.39 -5.45 0.89
CA GLY A 42 -12.36 -6.14 -0.40
C GLY A 42 -11.49 -7.39 -0.39
N MET A 43 -10.36 -7.38 0.33
CA MET A 43 -9.53 -8.59 0.51
C MET A 43 -10.27 -9.71 1.25
N GLU A 44 -11.16 -9.37 2.19
CA GLU A 44 -11.87 -10.35 3.01
C GLU A 44 -13.13 -10.91 2.34
N ILE A 45 -13.81 -10.11 1.51
CA ILE A 45 -15.05 -10.50 0.81
C ILE A 45 -14.75 -11.23 -0.51
N LEU A 46 -13.71 -10.82 -1.25
CA LEU A 46 -13.46 -11.35 -2.59
C LEU A 46 -12.81 -12.74 -2.57
N SER A 47 -13.17 -13.54 -3.57
CA SER A 47 -12.59 -14.86 -3.84
C SER A 47 -11.08 -14.74 -4.17
N PRO A 48 -10.28 -15.79 -3.93
CA PRO A 48 -8.83 -15.75 -4.13
C PRO A 48 -8.39 -15.26 -5.52
N SER A 49 -9.06 -15.68 -6.60
CA SER A 49 -8.73 -15.29 -7.98
C SER A 49 -8.94 -13.80 -8.27
N ILE A 50 -9.96 -13.18 -7.66
CA ILE A 50 -10.32 -11.78 -7.88
C ILE A 50 -9.58 -10.87 -6.89
N ARG A 51 -9.29 -11.38 -5.69
CA ARG A 51 -8.57 -10.69 -4.62
C ARG A 51 -7.24 -10.10 -5.09
N ASP A 52 -6.47 -10.87 -5.84
CA ASP A 52 -5.17 -10.42 -6.35
C ASP A 52 -5.34 -9.26 -7.34
N ILE A 53 -6.35 -9.32 -8.21
CA ILE A 53 -6.65 -8.26 -9.18
C ILE A 53 -7.17 -7.00 -8.46
N TYR A 54 -8.06 -7.18 -7.49
CA TYR A 54 -8.62 -6.07 -6.73
C TYR A 54 -7.57 -5.31 -5.92
N SER A 55 -6.68 -6.04 -5.22
CA SER A 55 -5.66 -5.45 -4.36
C SER A 55 -4.56 -4.73 -5.12
N THR A 56 -4.19 -5.20 -6.31
CA THR A 56 -3.09 -4.64 -7.09
C THR A 56 -3.55 -3.61 -8.12
N LEU A 57 -4.68 -3.87 -8.78
CA LEU A 57 -5.15 -3.07 -9.90
C LEU A 57 -6.39 -2.26 -9.50
N GLY A 58 -7.39 -2.89 -8.88
CA GLY A 58 -8.69 -2.27 -8.59
C GLY A 58 -8.57 -0.99 -7.74
N VAL A 59 -8.11 -1.12 -6.50
CA VAL A 59 -8.04 0.01 -5.55
C VAL A 59 -7.13 1.13 -6.06
N CYS A 60 -5.97 0.77 -6.62
CA CYS A 60 -5.00 1.73 -7.11
C CYS A 60 -5.47 2.45 -8.38
N LEU A 61 -6.16 1.77 -9.30
CA LEU A 61 -6.70 2.41 -10.51
C LEU A 61 -7.75 3.46 -10.17
N PHE A 62 -8.64 3.19 -9.20
CA PHE A 62 -9.62 4.19 -8.77
C PHE A 62 -8.96 5.43 -8.18
N PHE A 63 -7.84 5.26 -7.46
CA PHE A 63 -7.03 6.39 -7.01
C PHE A 63 -6.46 7.19 -8.19
N SER A 64 -5.86 6.53 -9.19
CA SER A 64 -5.31 7.22 -10.36
C SER A 64 -6.38 7.92 -11.21
N ILE A 65 -7.57 7.31 -11.36
CA ILE A 65 -8.71 7.96 -12.03
C ILE A 65 -9.13 9.21 -11.27
N GLY A 66 -9.29 9.13 -9.94
CA GLY A 66 -9.61 10.29 -9.11
C GLY A 66 -8.54 11.39 -9.22
N TYR A 67 -7.27 10.99 -9.26
CA TYR A 67 -6.16 11.92 -9.45
C TYR A 67 -6.16 12.56 -10.83
N MET A 68 -6.52 11.85 -11.91
CA MET A 68 -6.68 12.42 -13.25
C MET A 68 -7.88 13.38 -13.35
N MET A 69 -8.95 13.11 -12.60
CA MET A 69 -10.12 14.00 -12.55
C MET A 69 -9.80 15.34 -11.87
N LEU A 70 -8.87 15.38 -10.92
CA LEU A 70 -8.49 16.59 -10.19
C LEU A 70 -7.99 17.74 -11.10
N PRO A 71 -6.94 17.59 -11.92
CA PRO A 71 -6.47 18.67 -12.80
C PRO A 71 -7.47 19.00 -13.89
N LEU A 72 -8.29 18.04 -14.33
CA LEU A 72 -9.36 18.30 -15.29
C LEU A 72 -10.45 19.20 -14.70
N ALA A 73 -10.94 18.89 -13.50
CA ALA A 73 -11.89 19.73 -12.79
C ALA A 73 -11.29 21.11 -12.47
N ALA A 74 -10.02 21.16 -12.05
CA ALA A 74 -9.32 22.39 -11.73
C ALA A 74 -9.08 23.30 -12.94
N TYR A 75 -9.07 22.74 -14.16
CA TYR A 75 -8.99 23.53 -15.39
C TYR A 75 -10.27 24.35 -15.62
N PHE A 76 -11.45 23.78 -15.32
CA PHE A 76 -12.75 24.43 -15.45
C PHE A 76 -13.12 25.28 -14.22
N LEU A 77 -12.87 24.75 -13.02
CA LEU A 77 -13.18 25.38 -11.74
C LEU A 77 -11.89 25.88 -11.09
N ARG A 78 -11.59 27.17 -11.27
CA ARG A 78 -10.37 27.79 -10.73
C ARG A 78 -10.49 28.19 -9.25
N ASP A 79 -11.71 28.39 -8.77
CA ASP A 79 -11.95 28.69 -7.36
C ASP A 79 -11.77 27.44 -6.51
N TRP A 80 -10.79 27.46 -5.60
CA TRP A 80 -10.47 26.32 -4.73
C TRP A 80 -11.67 25.86 -3.89
N ARG A 81 -12.57 26.78 -3.50
CA ARG A 81 -13.80 26.48 -2.76
C ARG A 81 -14.79 25.69 -3.60
N MET A 82 -15.01 26.12 -4.86
CA MET A 82 -15.90 25.44 -5.79
C MET A 82 -15.32 24.09 -6.22
N LEU A 83 -13.99 24.01 -6.37
CA LEU A 83 -13.29 22.75 -6.62
C LEU A 83 -13.50 21.77 -5.46
N LEU A 84 -13.30 22.22 -4.21
CA LEU A 84 -13.51 21.38 -3.03
C LEU A 84 -14.99 20.96 -2.89
N LEU A 85 -15.92 21.85 -3.20
CA LEU A 85 -17.35 21.54 -3.22
C LEU A 85 -17.68 20.48 -4.29
N ALA A 86 -17.14 20.61 -5.50
CA ALA A 86 -17.36 19.66 -6.59
C ALA A 86 -16.92 18.23 -6.21
N PHE A 87 -15.80 18.07 -5.49
CA PHE A 87 -15.32 16.76 -5.02
C PHE A 87 -16.03 16.23 -3.77
N THR A 88 -16.66 17.08 -2.97
CA THR A 88 -17.43 16.63 -1.79
C THR A 88 -18.79 16.05 -2.14
N ILE A 89 -19.43 16.55 -3.21
CA ILE A 89 -20.76 16.09 -3.64
C ILE A 89 -20.78 14.57 -3.95
N PRO A 90 -19.87 14.01 -4.77
CA PRO A 90 -19.75 12.55 -4.95
C PRO A 90 -19.53 11.79 -3.65
N GLY A 91 -18.81 12.39 -2.69
CA GLY A 91 -18.56 11.80 -1.37
C GLY A 91 -19.82 11.59 -0.54
N PHE A 92 -20.88 12.39 -0.74
CA PHE A 92 -22.18 12.17 -0.09
C PHE A 92 -22.92 10.99 -0.71
N PHE A 93 -22.86 10.84 -2.04
CA PHE A 93 -23.44 9.68 -2.72
C PHE A 93 -22.77 8.37 -2.29
N CYS A 94 -21.46 8.38 -2.05
CA CYS A 94 -20.75 7.23 -1.51
C CYS A 94 -21.22 6.81 -0.10
N MET A 95 -21.87 7.68 0.69
CA MET A 95 -22.43 7.26 1.98
C MET A 95 -23.62 6.31 1.80
N LEU A 96 -24.38 6.43 0.72
CA LEU A 96 -25.50 5.52 0.44
C LEU A 96 -25.02 4.09 0.20
N LEU A 97 -23.75 3.91 -0.21
CA LEU A 97 -23.15 2.58 -0.38
C LEU A 97 -23.05 1.80 0.93
N TRP A 98 -23.10 2.47 2.10
CA TRP A 98 -23.13 1.79 3.40
C TRP A 98 -24.27 0.76 3.47
N TRP A 99 -25.44 1.06 2.89
CA TRP A 99 -26.57 0.12 2.90
C TRP A 99 -26.41 -1.07 1.96
N PHE A 100 -25.53 -0.98 0.96
CA PHE A 100 -25.33 -2.03 -0.04
C PHE A 100 -24.14 -2.93 0.28
N ILE A 101 -23.11 -2.41 0.95
CA ILE A 101 -21.88 -3.14 1.24
C ILE A 101 -22.06 -3.98 2.51
N PRO A 102 -21.97 -5.32 2.43
CA PRO A 102 -22.05 -6.17 3.61
C PRO A 102 -20.77 -6.08 4.44
N GLU A 103 -20.90 -6.38 5.74
CA GLU A 103 -19.77 -6.48 6.66
C GLU A 103 -18.89 -7.70 6.33
N SER A 104 -17.61 -7.67 6.74
CA SER A 104 -16.71 -8.80 6.51
C SER A 104 -17.17 -10.07 7.24
N PRO A 105 -17.39 -11.20 6.54
CA PRO A 105 -17.71 -12.48 7.18
C PRO A 105 -16.61 -12.94 8.15
N ARG A 106 -15.34 -12.66 7.84
CA ARG A 106 -14.19 -13.05 8.67
C ARG A 106 -14.16 -12.25 9.97
N TRP A 107 -14.45 -10.95 9.88
CA TRP A 107 -14.56 -10.10 11.06
C TRP A 107 -15.75 -10.52 11.94
N LEU A 108 -16.91 -10.78 11.34
CA LEU A 108 -18.09 -11.25 12.08
C LEU A 108 -17.81 -12.57 12.83
N LEU A 109 -17.12 -13.52 12.20
CA LEU A 109 -16.68 -14.75 12.87
C LEU A 109 -15.73 -14.48 14.04
N SER A 110 -14.79 -13.54 13.88
CA SER A 110 -13.87 -13.16 14.97
C SER A 110 -14.59 -12.53 16.17
N GLN A 111 -15.75 -11.90 15.94
CA GLN A 111 -16.61 -11.31 16.97
C GLN A 111 -17.63 -12.31 17.54
N GLY A 112 -17.62 -13.58 17.12
CA GLY A 112 -18.60 -14.59 17.52
C GLY A 112 -19.98 -14.46 16.87
N ARG A 113 -20.16 -13.54 15.92
CA ARG A 113 -21.43 -13.30 15.19
C ARG A 113 -21.57 -14.27 14.01
N VAL A 114 -21.64 -15.57 14.31
CA VAL A 114 -21.62 -16.65 13.30
C VAL A 114 -22.84 -16.62 12.38
N ASN A 115 -24.04 -16.40 12.93
CA ASN A 115 -25.29 -16.40 12.17
C ASN A 115 -25.30 -15.33 11.07
N GLU A 116 -24.75 -14.15 11.36
CA GLU A 116 -24.67 -13.06 10.38
C GLU A 116 -23.65 -13.34 9.29
N ALA A 117 -22.48 -13.89 9.67
CA ALA A 117 -21.45 -14.30 8.71
C ALA A 117 -22.00 -15.36 7.75
N GLU A 118 -22.76 -16.32 8.28
CA GLU A 118 -23.41 -17.36 7.48
C GLU A 118 -24.49 -16.80 6.55
N ALA A 119 -25.32 -15.86 7.03
CA ALA A 119 -26.34 -15.21 6.22
C ALA A 119 -25.72 -14.47 5.01
N ILE A 120 -24.60 -13.78 5.22
CA ILE A 120 -23.87 -13.08 4.14
C ILE A 120 -23.31 -14.09 3.12
N LEU A 121 -22.69 -15.18 3.59
CA LEU A 121 -22.13 -16.22 2.71
C LEU A 121 -23.22 -16.96 1.92
N ARG A 122 -24.34 -17.31 2.55
CA ARG A 122 -25.49 -17.94 1.87
C ARG A 122 -26.08 -17.00 0.81
N LYS A 123 -26.21 -15.70 1.10
CA LYS A 123 -26.66 -14.70 0.13
C LYS A 123 -25.70 -14.58 -1.05
N ALA A 124 -24.39 -14.51 -0.78
CA ALA A 124 -23.36 -14.45 -1.82
C ALA A 124 -23.35 -15.72 -2.70
N ALA A 125 -23.46 -16.91 -2.09
CA ALA A 125 -23.51 -18.16 -2.81
C ALA A 125 -24.77 -18.31 -3.67
N LYS A 126 -25.92 -17.84 -3.18
CA LYS A 126 -27.18 -17.78 -3.96
C LYS A 126 -27.03 -16.87 -5.18
N MET A 127 -26.37 -15.71 -5.03
CA MET A 127 -26.09 -14.80 -6.15
C MET A 127 -25.10 -15.41 -7.17
N ASN A 128 -24.13 -16.20 -6.69
CA ASN A 128 -23.12 -16.84 -7.52
C ASN A 128 -23.54 -18.24 -8.05
N GLY A 129 -24.73 -18.73 -7.71
CA GLY A 129 -25.23 -20.04 -8.14
C GLY A 129 -24.48 -21.25 -7.55
N VAL A 130 -23.79 -21.10 -6.42
CA VAL A 130 -22.97 -22.16 -5.81
C VAL A 130 -23.79 -22.91 -4.74
N LYS A 131 -23.75 -24.25 -4.75
CA LYS A 131 -24.38 -25.08 -3.71
C LYS A 131 -23.61 -24.95 -2.39
N VAL A 132 -24.30 -24.54 -1.34
CA VAL A 132 -23.72 -24.35 0.00
C VAL A 132 -24.06 -25.57 0.86
N PRO A 133 -23.11 -26.12 1.64
CA PRO A 133 -23.43 -27.14 2.65
C PRO A 133 -24.35 -26.57 3.75
N ASP A 134 -25.17 -27.43 4.37
CA ASP A 134 -26.17 -27.03 5.38
C ASP A 134 -25.55 -26.38 6.63
N VAL A 135 -24.28 -26.68 6.92
CA VAL A 135 -23.49 -26.03 7.98
C VAL A 135 -22.15 -25.59 7.39
N ILE A 136 -21.96 -24.27 7.24
CA ILE A 136 -20.72 -23.70 6.69
C ILE A 136 -19.58 -23.76 7.73
N PHE A 137 -19.90 -23.59 9.01
CA PHE A 137 -18.93 -23.55 10.11
C PHE A 137 -19.24 -24.56 11.22
N PRO A 138 -19.06 -25.87 10.99
CA PRO A 138 -19.40 -26.90 11.98
C PRO A 138 -18.47 -26.91 13.22
N LEU A 139 -17.31 -26.25 13.17
CA LEU A 139 -16.24 -26.38 14.19
C LEU A 139 -16.03 -25.16 15.10
N ILE A 140 -16.77 -24.07 14.93
CA ILE A 140 -16.54 -22.84 15.73
C ILE A 140 -17.35 -22.83 17.03
N GLN A 141 -18.41 -23.64 17.13
CA GLN A 141 -19.21 -23.77 18.36
C GLN A 141 -18.41 -24.36 19.54
N THR A 142 -17.34 -25.13 19.30
CA THR A 142 -16.48 -25.67 20.37
C THR A 142 -15.42 -24.67 20.87
N ARG A 143 -15.24 -23.53 20.19
CA ARG A 143 -14.16 -22.56 20.49
C ARG A 143 -14.54 -21.49 21.50
N GLU A 144 -15.74 -21.55 22.08
CA GLU A 144 -16.11 -20.72 23.24
C GLU A 144 -15.18 -20.94 24.45
N ASN A 145 -14.49 -22.09 24.54
CA ASN A 145 -13.59 -22.41 25.66
C ASN A 145 -12.09 -22.15 25.41
N ALA A 146 -11.67 -21.76 24.19
CA ALA A 146 -10.24 -21.63 23.87
C ALA A 146 -9.80 -20.17 23.72
N GLY A 147 -10.06 -19.36 24.76
CA GLY A 147 -9.45 -18.05 25.00
C GLY A 147 -9.82 -16.96 24.00
N ARG A 148 -10.05 -15.74 24.52
CA ARG A 148 -9.97 -14.48 23.75
C ARG A 148 -8.97 -14.65 22.60
N LEU A 149 -9.42 -14.55 21.35
CA LEU A 149 -8.56 -14.36 20.18
C LEU A 149 -7.45 -13.39 20.61
N ARG A 150 -6.20 -13.87 20.75
CA ARG A 150 -5.11 -13.06 21.27
C ARG A 150 -5.04 -11.80 20.42
N THR A 151 -5.45 -10.66 20.99
CA THR A 151 -5.28 -9.37 20.35
C THR A 151 -3.79 -9.09 20.35
N TYR A 152 -3.15 -9.36 19.23
CA TYR A 152 -1.75 -9.02 19.02
C TYR A 152 -1.63 -7.49 18.95
N SER A 153 -0.76 -6.94 19.78
CA SER A 153 -0.52 -5.51 19.86
C SER A 153 0.63 -5.12 18.93
N LEU A 154 0.81 -3.81 18.68
CA LEU A 154 1.96 -3.27 17.95
C LEU A 154 3.30 -3.77 18.53
N CYS A 155 3.35 -4.01 19.84
CA CYS A 155 4.54 -4.53 20.52
C CYS A 155 4.96 -5.93 20.04
N ASP A 156 4.02 -6.74 19.51
CA ASP A 156 4.34 -8.09 19.03
C ASP A 156 5.14 -8.08 17.71
N LEU A 157 5.17 -6.96 16.97
CA LEU A 157 6.02 -6.79 15.78
C LEU A 157 7.51 -6.68 16.14
N VAL A 158 7.81 -6.25 17.37
CA VAL A 158 9.19 -6.03 17.84
C VAL A 158 9.71 -7.21 18.66
N LYS A 159 8.83 -8.17 18.97
CA LYS A 159 9.09 -9.22 19.97
C LYS A 159 10.10 -10.29 19.50
N SER A 160 10.15 -10.59 18.20
CA SER A 160 11.15 -11.50 17.64
C SER A 160 12.12 -10.73 16.75
N SER A 161 13.41 -11.10 16.79
CA SER A 161 14.46 -10.42 16.03
C SER A 161 14.21 -10.47 14.51
N ASN A 162 13.64 -11.57 14.00
CA ASN A 162 13.29 -11.70 12.59
C ASN A 162 12.14 -10.76 12.17
N ILE A 163 11.04 -10.72 12.93
CA ILE A 163 9.89 -9.84 12.63
C ILE A 163 10.30 -8.38 12.78
N CYS A 164 11.08 -8.05 13.81
CA CYS A 164 11.59 -6.71 14.01
C CYS A 164 12.46 -6.27 12.82
N CYS A 165 13.40 -7.11 12.37
CA CYS A 165 14.24 -6.81 11.23
C CYS A 165 13.43 -6.60 9.94
N ILE A 166 12.46 -7.48 9.64
CA ILE A 166 11.57 -7.34 8.48
C ILE A 166 10.74 -6.05 8.60
N THR A 167 10.20 -5.75 9.77
CA THR A 167 9.39 -4.55 10.02
C THR A 167 10.20 -3.28 9.84
N VAL A 168 11.42 -3.22 10.38
CA VAL A 168 12.32 -2.06 10.23
C VAL A 168 12.70 -1.85 8.76
N LEU A 169 13.09 -2.92 8.06
CA LEU A 169 13.40 -2.86 6.63
C LEU A 169 12.21 -2.34 5.83
N LEU A 170 11.02 -2.90 6.05
CA LEU A 170 9.80 -2.43 5.38
C LEU A 170 9.49 -0.97 5.73
N CYS A 171 9.56 -0.56 7.00
CA CYS A 171 9.35 0.83 7.39
C CYS A 171 10.30 1.79 6.66
N LEU A 172 11.57 1.42 6.48
CA LEU A 172 12.53 2.22 5.70
C LEU A 172 12.14 2.28 4.22
N VAL A 173 11.78 1.14 3.61
CA VAL A 173 11.37 1.11 2.20
C VAL A 173 10.08 1.89 1.97
N TRP A 174 9.07 1.72 2.82
CA TRP A 174 7.81 2.48 2.79
C TRP A 174 8.07 3.99 2.90
N SER A 175 8.97 4.40 3.79
CA SER A 175 9.35 5.79 3.96
C SER A 175 10.03 6.35 2.71
N ALA A 176 11.00 5.63 2.14
CA ALA A 176 11.73 6.05 0.94
C ALA A 176 10.82 6.22 -0.29
N VAL A 177 9.97 5.22 -0.56
CA VAL A 177 9.01 5.29 -1.69
C VAL A 177 8.06 6.46 -1.47
N SER A 178 7.57 6.66 -0.25
CA SER A 178 6.64 7.74 0.10
C SER A 178 7.25 9.14 -0.06
N VAL A 179 8.51 9.34 0.39
CA VAL A 179 9.25 10.59 0.13
C VAL A 179 9.31 10.85 -1.36
N GLY A 180 9.76 9.87 -2.15
CA GLY A 180 9.95 10.04 -3.59
C GLY A 180 8.64 10.32 -4.33
N TYR A 181 7.60 9.55 -4.05
CA TYR A 181 6.29 9.71 -4.66
C TYR A 181 5.66 11.07 -4.32
N CYS A 182 5.65 11.45 -3.03
CA CYS A 182 5.10 12.74 -2.62
C CYS A 182 5.91 13.93 -3.15
N ALA A 183 7.25 13.85 -3.13
CA ALA A 183 8.10 14.93 -3.61
C ALA A 183 7.93 15.16 -5.11
N LEU A 184 7.93 14.10 -5.94
CA LEU A 184 7.72 14.26 -7.38
C LEU A 184 6.31 14.74 -7.71
N SER A 185 5.29 14.28 -6.98
CA SER A 185 3.91 14.71 -7.20
C SER A 185 3.71 16.18 -6.84
N LEU A 186 4.32 16.66 -5.75
CA LEU A 186 4.32 18.08 -5.38
C LEU A 186 5.15 18.95 -6.32
N ASN A 187 6.25 18.41 -6.86
CA ASN A 187 7.11 19.14 -7.79
C ASN A 187 6.55 19.21 -9.22
N THR A 188 5.56 18.38 -9.55
CA THR A 188 4.95 18.33 -10.88
C THR A 188 4.42 19.70 -11.34
N SER A 189 3.90 20.51 -10.42
CA SER A 189 3.42 21.87 -10.73
C SER A 189 4.53 22.88 -11.02
N SER A 190 5.75 22.61 -10.57
CA SER A 190 6.94 23.47 -10.71
C SER A 190 7.78 23.13 -11.95
N LEU A 191 7.35 22.15 -12.74
CA LEU A 191 7.93 21.81 -14.04
C LEU A 191 7.47 22.84 -15.09
N HIS A 192 8.35 23.15 -16.04
CA HIS A 192 8.05 24.07 -17.13
C HIS A 192 6.81 23.61 -17.93
N GLY A 193 5.97 24.55 -18.35
CA GLY A 193 4.76 24.27 -19.14
C GLY A 193 3.46 24.57 -18.40
N ASN A 194 2.36 23.95 -18.85
CA ASN A 194 1.04 24.14 -18.26
C ASN A 194 0.86 23.23 -17.03
N ILE A 195 0.59 23.83 -15.87
CA ILE A 195 0.45 23.15 -14.57
C ILE A 195 -0.62 22.04 -14.62
N TYR A 196 -1.75 22.29 -15.29
CA TYR A 196 -2.84 21.33 -15.40
C TYR A 196 -2.46 20.13 -16.27
N LEU A 197 -1.79 20.38 -17.40
CA LEU A 197 -1.30 19.30 -18.28
C LEU A 197 -0.20 18.48 -17.60
N ASN A 198 0.72 19.14 -16.91
CA ASN A 198 1.79 18.46 -16.17
C ASN A 198 1.19 17.56 -15.07
N CYS A 199 0.20 18.07 -14.33
CA CYS A 199 -0.51 17.29 -13.31
C CYS A 199 -1.31 16.12 -13.92
N LEU A 200 -2.01 16.35 -15.04
CA LEU A 200 -2.76 15.31 -15.74
C LEU A 200 -1.84 14.21 -16.28
N LEU A 201 -0.71 14.57 -16.90
CA LEU A 201 0.30 13.61 -17.37
C LEU A 201 0.90 12.81 -16.20
N SER A 202 1.20 13.50 -15.10
CA SER A 202 1.72 12.89 -13.87
C SER A 202 0.74 11.87 -13.28
N ALA A 203 -0.58 12.14 -13.34
CA ALA A 203 -1.61 11.19 -12.95
C ALA A 203 -1.80 10.05 -13.98
N ALA A 204 -1.74 10.38 -15.28
CA ALA A 204 -1.90 9.40 -16.36
C ALA A 204 -0.78 8.36 -16.37
N VAL A 205 0.45 8.72 -15.97
CA VAL A 205 1.59 7.81 -15.85
C VAL A 205 1.39 6.76 -14.76
N GLU A 206 0.51 6.98 -13.79
CA GLU A 206 0.22 5.97 -12.77
C GLU A 206 -0.48 4.75 -13.37
N VAL A 207 -1.44 4.93 -14.30
CA VAL A 207 -2.20 3.83 -14.91
C VAL A 207 -1.29 2.76 -15.55
N PRO A 208 -0.34 3.09 -16.45
CA PRO A 208 0.57 2.10 -17.00
C PRO A 208 1.54 1.56 -15.94
N ALA A 209 1.93 2.36 -14.93
CA ALA A 209 2.76 1.87 -13.82
C ALA A 209 2.05 0.79 -13.00
N LEU A 210 0.74 0.94 -12.78
CA LEU A 210 -0.12 -0.03 -12.09
C LEU A 210 -0.27 -1.32 -12.88
N ILE A 211 -0.55 -1.22 -14.19
CA ILE A 211 -0.64 -2.38 -15.07
C ILE A 211 0.71 -3.13 -15.10
N MET A 212 1.81 -2.38 -15.16
CA MET A 212 3.14 -2.97 -15.14
C MET A 212 3.43 -3.66 -13.81
N ALA A 213 3.14 -3.01 -12.68
CA ALA A 213 3.26 -3.60 -11.36
C ALA A 213 2.46 -4.91 -11.27
N TRP A 214 1.19 -4.92 -11.68
CA TRP A 214 0.36 -6.12 -11.71
C TRP A 214 0.98 -7.25 -12.55
N LEU A 215 1.53 -6.94 -13.72
CA LEU A 215 2.16 -7.94 -14.59
C LEU A 215 3.46 -8.51 -13.98
N MET A 216 4.29 -7.65 -13.39
CA MET A 216 5.52 -8.06 -12.71
C MET A 216 5.20 -8.98 -11.54
N LEU A 217 4.20 -8.61 -10.73
CA LEU A 217 3.77 -9.36 -9.56
C LEU A 217 3.25 -10.77 -9.87
N ARG A 218 2.79 -11.02 -11.10
CA ARG A 218 2.35 -12.36 -11.54
C ARG A 218 3.49 -13.29 -11.93
N ARG A 219 4.60 -12.75 -12.41
CA ARG A 219 5.67 -13.54 -13.04
C ARG A 219 6.96 -13.56 -12.22
N TRP A 220 7.22 -12.50 -11.47
CA TRP A 220 8.52 -12.25 -10.87
C TRP A 220 8.44 -12.24 -9.34
N PRO A 221 9.54 -12.61 -8.67
CA PRO A 221 9.66 -12.53 -7.22
C PRO A 221 9.43 -11.11 -6.69
N ARG A 222 8.66 -10.98 -5.60
CA ARG A 222 8.19 -9.68 -5.08
C ARG A 222 9.34 -8.73 -4.74
N ARG A 223 10.42 -9.26 -4.14
CA ARG A 223 11.60 -8.45 -3.78
C ARG A 223 12.36 -7.92 -4.98
N LEU A 224 12.42 -8.68 -6.08
CA LEU A 224 13.05 -8.20 -7.32
C LEU A 224 12.16 -7.18 -8.02
N CYS A 225 10.83 -7.36 -8.00
CA CYS A 225 9.90 -6.35 -8.49
C CYS A 225 10.08 -5.01 -7.75
N LEU A 226 10.16 -5.07 -6.42
CA LEU A 226 10.33 -3.87 -5.59
C LEU A 226 11.71 -3.23 -5.81
N SER A 227 12.78 -4.04 -5.82
CA SER A 227 14.15 -3.56 -6.04
C SER A 227 14.35 -2.96 -7.43
N SER A 228 13.85 -3.62 -8.47
CA SER A 228 14.00 -3.14 -9.85
C SER A 228 13.24 -1.85 -10.11
N THR A 229 11.99 -1.72 -9.63
CA THR A 229 11.20 -0.51 -9.80
C THR A 229 11.75 0.68 -9.03
N LEU A 230 12.23 0.46 -7.80
CA LEU A 230 12.91 1.48 -6.98
C LEU A 230 14.25 1.92 -7.59
N SER A 231 15.05 0.96 -8.05
CA SER A 231 16.34 1.24 -8.67
C SER A 231 16.18 1.95 -10.01
N LEU A 232 15.22 1.54 -10.83
CA LEU A 232 14.86 2.23 -12.07
C LEU A 232 14.42 3.67 -11.80
N GLY A 233 13.48 3.85 -10.86
CA GLY A 233 13.00 5.16 -10.47
C GLY A 233 14.12 6.06 -9.96
N GLY A 234 14.97 5.55 -9.07
CA GLY A 234 16.08 6.32 -8.51
C GLY A 234 17.19 6.64 -9.51
N LEU A 235 17.58 5.67 -10.36
CA LEU A 235 18.64 5.85 -11.35
C LEU A 235 18.25 6.90 -12.41
N VAL A 236 17.00 6.85 -12.87
CA VAL A 236 16.43 7.83 -13.80
C VAL A 236 16.48 9.24 -13.20
N LEU A 237 16.16 9.38 -11.91
CA LEU A 237 16.24 10.68 -11.22
C LEU A 237 17.68 11.20 -11.07
N LEU A 238 18.66 10.31 -10.88
CA LEU A 238 20.08 10.72 -10.85
C LEU A 238 20.55 11.23 -12.21
N PHE A 239 20.11 10.61 -13.31
CA PHE A 239 20.46 11.03 -14.66
C PHE A 239 19.97 12.43 -15.03
N ILE A 240 18.94 12.97 -14.34
CA ILE A 240 18.45 14.33 -14.56
C ILE A 240 19.57 15.37 -14.38
N HIS A 241 20.52 15.15 -13.48
CA HIS A 241 21.62 16.08 -13.25
C HIS A 241 22.56 16.22 -14.46
N LEU A 242 22.71 15.17 -15.26
CA LEU A 242 23.59 15.18 -16.44
C LEU A 242 23.01 15.99 -17.61
N ILE A 243 21.74 16.42 -17.50
CA ILE A 243 21.02 17.01 -18.63
C ILE A 243 21.12 18.53 -18.58
N PRO A 244 21.58 19.16 -19.67
CA PRO A 244 21.69 20.60 -19.73
C PRO A 244 20.32 21.28 -19.72
N GLN A 245 20.26 22.46 -19.09
CA GLN A 245 19.01 23.16 -18.72
C GLN A 245 18.12 23.57 -19.91
N HIS A 246 18.62 23.55 -21.14
CA HIS A 246 17.84 23.89 -22.33
C HIS A 246 16.92 22.76 -22.80
N MET A 247 17.15 21.50 -22.37
CA MET A 247 16.37 20.33 -22.81
C MET A 247 15.21 20.00 -21.85
N ASN A 248 14.30 20.96 -21.65
CA ASN A 248 13.18 20.85 -20.71
C ASN A 248 12.29 19.62 -20.95
N SER A 249 12.03 19.25 -22.20
CA SER A 249 11.20 18.08 -22.55
C SER A 249 11.85 16.76 -22.12
N VAL A 250 13.17 16.64 -22.21
CA VAL A 250 13.90 15.43 -21.81
C VAL A 250 13.89 15.30 -20.28
N ALA A 251 14.14 16.41 -19.58
CA ALA A 251 14.06 16.44 -18.12
C ALA A 251 12.65 16.08 -17.63
N PHE A 252 11.61 16.62 -18.25
CA PHE A 252 10.22 16.27 -17.94
C PHE A 252 9.94 14.78 -18.14
N SER A 253 10.34 14.20 -19.28
CA SER A 253 10.15 12.78 -19.56
C SER A 253 10.86 11.87 -18.55
N LEU A 254 12.05 12.26 -18.08
CA LEU A 254 12.77 11.50 -17.05
C LEU A 254 12.11 11.63 -15.68
N VAL A 255 11.59 12.81 -15.32
CA VAL A 255 10.80 12.97 -14.10
C VAL A 255 9.56 12.07 -14.14
N MET A 256 8.87 12.01 -15.28
CA MET A 256 7.71 11.12 -15.48
C MET A 256 8.11 9.65 -15.41
N LEU A 257 9.26 9.26 -15.99
CA LEU A 257 9.78 7.89 -15.91
C LEU A 257 10.21 7.51 -14.48
N GLY A 258 10.80 8.45 -13.74
CA GLY A 258 11.11 8.28 -12.31
C GLY A 258 9.84 8.09 -11.48
N LYS A 259 8.82 8.91 -11.76
CA LYS A 259 7.49 8.79 -11.13
C LYS A 259 6.81 7.46 -11.48
N PHE A 260 6.94 6.98 -12.72
CA PHE A 260 6.44 5.67 -13.14
C PHE A 260 7.04 4.55 -12.26
N GLY A 261 8.38 4.54 -12.10
CA GLY A 261 9.06 3.54 -11.26
C GLY A 261 8.61 3.59 -9.80
N LEU A 262 8.48 4.79 -9.22
CA LEU A 262 8.02 4.97 -7.84
C LEU A 262 6.55 4.62 -7.64
N SER A 263 5.69 4.90 -8.61
CA SER A 263 4.25 4.54 -8.57
C SER A 263 4.07 3.02 -8.65
N ALA A 264 4.85 2.35 -9.49
CA ALA A 264 4.89 0.89 -9.55
C ALA A 264 5.39 0.31 -8.21
N ALA A 265 6.47 0.85 -7.65
CA ALA A 265 7.00 0.42 -6.35
C ALA A 265 5.97 0.59 -5.21
N PHE A 266 5.27 1.73 -5.18
CA PHE A 266 4.22 2.00 -4.19
C PHE A 266 3.04 1.03 -4.30
N SER A 267 2.79 0.47 -5.48
CA SER A 267 1.72 -0.50 -5.70
C SER A 267 2.15 -1.94 -5.37
N ILE A 268 3.43 -2.25 -5.56
CA ILE A 268 4.03 -3.56 -5.23
C ILE A 268 4.19 -3.72 -3.72
N ILE A 269 4.47 -2.64 -2.98
CA ILE A 269 4.82 -2.72 -1.56
C ILE A 269 3.66 -3.14 -0.65
N TYR A 270 2.41 -2.80 -1.01
CA TYR A 270 1.20 -3.24 -0.27
C TYR A 270 1.05 -4.77 -0.25
N PRO A 271 0.93 -5.46 -1.42
CA PRO A 271 0.81 -6.91 -1.44
C PRO A 271 2.07 -7.60 -0.93
N ALA A 272 3.28 -7.07 -1.21
CA ALA A 272 4.51 -7.63 -0.68
C ALA A 272 4.54 -7.62 0.86
N THR A 273 4.10 -6.51 1.48
CA THR A 273 3.96 -6.43 2.94
C THR A 273 2.88 -7.39 3.43
N ALA A 274 1.75 -7.49 2.74
CA ALA A 274 0.67 -8.40 3.14
C ALA A 274 1.12 -9.88 3.14
N GLU A 275 1.90 -10.31 2.15
CA GLU A 275 2.35 -11.70 2.03
C GLU A 275 3.41 -12.10 3.06
N LEU A 276 4.24 -11.15 3.51
CA LEU A 276 5.29 -11.40 4.50
C LEU A 276 4.74 -11.68 5.91
N TYR A 277 3.61 -11.08 6.28
CA TYR A 277 3.04 -11.21 7.63
C TYR A 277 1.90 -12.22 7.71
N PRO A 278 1.81 -12.94 8.85
CA PRO A 278 0.70 -13.85 9.07
C PRO A 278 -0.62 -13.11 9.19
N THR A 279 -1.72 -13.77 8.87
CA THR A 279 -3.07 -13.19 8.84
C THR A 279 -3.42 -12.41 10.11
N VAL A 280 -3.01 -12.91 11.28
CA VAL A 280 -3.24 -12.29 12.60
C VAL A 280 -2.46 -10.98 12.83
N LEU A 281 -1.31 -10.79 12.18
CA LEU A 281 -0.46 -9.59 12.32
C LEU A 281 -0.49 -8.69 11.09
N ARG A 282 -1.03 -9.17 9.97
CA ARG A 282 -1.00 -8.49 8.67
C ARG A 282 -1.55 -7.06 8.71
N ASN A 283 -2.74 -6.88 9.30
CA ASN A 283 -3.37 -5.56 9.38
C ASN A 283 -2.56 -4.61 10.27
N THR A 284 -2.06 -5.10 11.41
CA THR A 284 -1.22 -4.33 12.33
C THR A 284 0.11 -3.93 11.68
N ALA A 285 0.75 -4.83 10.93
CA ALA A 285 1.99 -4.58 10.22
C ALA A 285 1.83 -3.61 9.04
N LEU A 286 0.79 -3.77 8.22
CA LEU A 286 0.46 -2.83 7.16
C LEU A 286 0.18 -1.43 7.74
N GLY A 287 -0.57 -1.35 8.83
CA GLY A 287 -0.82 -0.10 9.55
C GLY A 287 0.47 0.55 10.05
N ALA A 288 1.35 -0.21 10.72
CA ALA A 288 2.63 0.28 11.22
C ALA A 288 3.56 0.78 10.10
N CYS A 289 3.71 0.01 9.02
CA CYS A 289 4.51 0.41 7.86
C CYS A 289 3.92 1.64 7.15
N SER A 290 2.59 1.72 7.03
CA SER A 290 1.91 2.89 6.45
C SER A 290 2.10 4.14 7.32
N MET A 291 2.06 4.02 8.65
CA MET A 291 2.40 5.13 9.55
C MET A 291 3.84 5.61 9.34
N ALA A 292 4.80 4.68 9.24
CA ALA A 292 6.19 5.03 8.94
C ALA A 292 6.31 5.76 7.59
N SER A 293 5.57 5.32 6.56
CA SER A 293 5.54 5.98 5.25
C SER A 293 5.11 7.44 5.32
N ARG A 294 4.28 7.83 6.30
CA ARG A 294 3.84 9.23 6.47
C ARG A 294 4.95 10.14 6.97
N VAL A 295 5.89 9.63 7.75
CA VAL A 295 7.12 10.38 8.09
C VAL A 295 7.86 10.76 6.81
N GLY A 296 7.89 9.84 5.84
CA GLY A 296 8.40 10.11 4.50
C GLY A 296 7.62 11.21 3.76
N SER A 297 6.28 11.13 3.73
CA SER A 297 5.45 12.16 3.07
C SER A 297 5.61 13.54 3.69
N ILE A 298 5.71 13.63 5.03
CA ILE A 298 5.93 14.88 5.78
C ILE A 298 7.31 15.46 5.45
N SER A 299 8.30 14.60 5.20
CA SER A 299 9.66 15.01 4.84
C SER A 299 9.77 15.51 3.39
N ALA A 300 8.89 15.08 2.49
CA ALA A 300 8.97 15.35 1.05
C ALA A 300 9.08 16.84 0.65
N PRO A 301 8.29 17.78 1.22
CA PRO A 301 8.41 19.21 0.88
C PRO A 301 9.80 19.80 1.22
N TYR A 302 10.45 19.30 2.29
CA TYR A 302 11.79 19.76 2.66
C TYR A 302 12.83 19.38 1.61
N PHE A 303 12.71 18.19 1.01
CA PHE A 303 13.57 17.79 -0.12
C PHE A 303 13.42 18.75 -1.30
N LEU A 304 12.19 19.22 -1.58
CA LEU A 304 11.94 20.18 -2.64
C LEU A 304 12.48 21.58 -2.32
N TYR A 305 12.43 21.99 -1.05
CA TYR A 305 12.95 23.29 -0.61
C TYR A 305 14.46 23.43 -0.87
N LEU A 306 15.23 22.32 -0.78
CA LEU A 306 16.65 22.29 -1.16
C LEU A 306 16.88 22.66 -2.64
N GLY A 307 15.85 22.51 -3.49
CA GLY A 307 15.86 22.94 -4.88
C GLY A 307 16.02 24.45 -5.08
N GLY A 308 15.78 25.25 -4.04
CA GLY A 308 16.05 26.69 -4.03
C GLY A 308 17.55 27.04 -3.98
N TYR A 309 18.39 26.16 -3.43
CA TYR A 309 19.85 26.32 -3.42
C TYR A 309 20.47 25.76 -4.69
N TYR A 310 20.14 24.50 -5.03
CA TYR A 310 20.55 23.86 -6.27
C TYR A 310 19.39 23.09 -6.89
N ARG A 311 19.02 23.44 -8.13
CA ARG A 311 17.88 22.85 -8.86
C ARG A 311 17.91 21.31 -8.93
N SER A 312 19.11 20.71 -8.97
CA SER A 312 19.29 19.25 -9.08
C SER A 312 19.30 18.50 -7.74
N LEU A 313 19.52 19.18 -6.60
CA LEU A 313 19.65 18.54 -5.28
C LEU A 313 18.45 17.64 -4.90
N PRO A 314 17.19 18.09 -5.08
CA PRO A 314 16.04 17.26 -4.72
C PRO A 314 16.05 15.92 -5.44
N TYR A 315 16.36 15.91 -6.75
CA TYR A 315 16.39 14.70 -7.56
C TYR A 315 17.53 13.76 -7.17
N ILE A 316 18.71 14.32 -6.83
CA ILE A 316 19.87 13.52 -6.37
C ILE A 316 19.56 12.83 -5.05
N LEU A 317 18.97 13.54 -4.09
CA LEU A 317 18.62 13.00 -2.77
C LEU A 317 17.50 11.96 -2.87
N ILE A 318 16.44 12.26 -3.63
CA ILE A 318 15.35 11.30 -3.84
C ILE A 318 15.88 10.07 -4.59
N GLY A 319 16.71 10.26 -5.61
CA GLY A 319 17.30 9.17 -6.39
C GLY A 319 18.18 8.25 -5.54
N SER A 320 19.08 8.81 -4.74
CA SER A 320 19.98 8.04 -3.87
C SER A 320 19.25 7.27 -2.77
N VAL A 321 18.26 7.91 -2.11
CA VAL A 321 17.43 7.26 -1.09
C VAL A 321 16.64 6.09 -1.68
N ASN A 322 16.09 6.25 -2.89
CA ASN A 322 15.33 5.18 -3.54
C ASN A 322 16.22 4.03 -4.03
N ILE A 323 17.43 4.31 -4.54
CA ILE A 323 18.39 3.25 -4.89
C ILE A 323 18.82 2.47 -3.63
N LEU A 324 19.16 3.17 -2.54
CA LEU A 324 19.51 2.54 -1.27
C LEU A 324 18.35 1.67 -0.76
N SER A 325 17.12 2.18 -0.83
CA SER A 325 15.92 1.42 -0.50
C SER A 325 15.71 0.21 -1.42
N GLY A 326 16.00 0.33 -2.71
CA GLY A 326 15.97 -0.77 -3.68
C GLY A 326 16.96 -1.87 -3.32
N LEU A 327 18.17 -1.51 -2.87
CA LEU A 327 19.16 -2.47 -2.39
C LEU A 327 18.72 -3.13 -1.07
N LEU A 328 18.20 -2.37 -0.11
CA LEU A 328 17.66 -2.90 1.15
C LEU A 328 16.50 -3.86 0.91
N SER A 329 15.66 -3.61 -0.11
CA SER A 329 14.54 -4.50 -0.44
C SER A 329 14.98 -5.89 -0.89
N LEU A 330 16.21 -6.08 -1.38
CA LEU A 330 16.75 -7.41 -1.74
C LEU A 330 17.00 -8.30 -0.52
N LEU A 331 17.16 -7.70 0.67
CA LEU A 331 17.33 -8.44 1.93
C LEU A 331 16.01 -9.06 2.40
N LEU A 332 14.86 -8.60 1.90
CA LEU A 332 13.55 -9.13 2.26
C LEU A 332 13.42 -10.60 1.84
N PRO A 333 12.72 -11.42 2.64
CA PRO A 333 12.40 -12.79 2.25
C PRO A 333 11.50 -12.84 1.01
N GLU A 334 11.56 -13.96 0.28
CA GLU A 334 10.80 -14.17 -0.95
C GLU A 334 9.44 -14.82 -0.67
N SER A 335 8.35 -14.16 -1.07
CA SER A 335 6.98 -14.68 -0.88
C SER A 335 6.38 -15.36 -2.12
N LEU A 336 7.06 -15.35 -3.27
CA LEU A 336 6.51 -15.94 -4.49
C LEU A 336 6.30 -17.46 -4.35
N GLY A 337 5.04 -17.89 -4.48
CA GLY A 337 4.66 -19.32 -4.49
C GLY A 337 4.63 -19.99 -3.11
N SER A 338 4.90 -19.26 -2.02
CA SER A 338 4.76 -19.80 -0.67
C SER A 338 3.32 -19.69 -0.16
N PRO A 339 2.83 -20.66 0.64
CA PRO A 339 1.54 -20.52 1.31
C PRO A 339 1.60 -19.33 2.28
N LEU A 340 0.51 -18.57 2.35
CA LEU A 340 0.41 -17.42 3.26
C LEU A 340 0.62 -17.90 4.70
N PRO A 341 1.53 -17.27 5.47
CA PRO A 341 1.76 -17.69 6.85
C PRO A 341 0.48 -17.51 7.68
N GLU A 342 0.06 -18.55 8.40
CA GLU A 342 -1.10 -18.48 9.29
C GLU A 342 -0.70 -18.09 10.72
N THR A 343 0.51 -18.47 11.12
CA THR A 343 1.06 -18.28 12.47
C THR A 343 2.49 -17.72 12.42
N ILE A 344 2.91 -17.09 13.50
CA ILE A 344 4.21 -16.38 13.61
C ILE A 344 5.41 -17.31 13.36
N SER A 345 5.30 -18.59 13.74
CA SER A 345 6.34 -19.61 13.53
C SER A 345 6.60 -19.92 12.05
N HIS A 346 5.61 -19.70 11.17
CA HIS A 346 5.73 -19.95 9.72
C HIS A 346 6.26 -18.74 8.95
N MET A 347 6.65 -17.67 9.63
CA MET A 347 7.16 -16.47 8.97
C MET A 347 8.56 -16.72 8.40
N GLN A 348 8.76 -16.32 7.14
CA GLN A 348 10.01 -16.50 6.42
C GLN A 348 11.15 -15.70 7.09
N THR A 349 12.36 -16.26 7.04
CA THR A 349 13.54 -15.64 7.63
C THR A 349 14.28 -14.75 6.63
N VAL A 350 14.83 -13.65 7.12
CA VAL A 350 15.68 -12.74 6.34
C VAL A 350 16.88 -13.54 5.77
N SER A 351 17.21 -13.30 4.50
CA SER A 351 18.24 -14.04 3.75
C SER A 351 19.60 -14.11 4.44
N GLY A 352 19.97 -13.07 5.21
CA GLY A 352 21.21 -13.02 5.99
C GLY A 352 21.24 -13.88 7.26
N PHE A 353 20.08 -14.20 7.86
CA PHE A 353 20.00 -15.01 9.09
C PHE A 353 19.94 -16.51 8.82
N ARG A 354 19.65 -16.94 7.57
CA ARG A 354 19.61 -18.36 7.18
C ARG A 354 20.96 -19.08 7.43
N LYS A 355 22.08 -18.37 7.28
CA LYS A 355 23.42 -18.91 7.56
C LYS A 355 23.69 -19.19 9.05
N ARG A 356 22.98 -18.53 9.97
CA ARG A 356 23.23 -18.66 11.43
C ARG A 356 22.32 -19.68 12.11
N TYR A 357 21.16 -19.99 11.53
CA TYR A 357 20.26 -21.03 12.06
C TYR A 357 20.70 -22.43 11.63
N SER A 358 21.14 -22.59 10.37
CA SER A 358 21.66 -23.87 9.86
C SER A 358 22.93 -24.35 10.59
N SER A 359 23.70 -23.45 11.23
CA SER A 359 24.87 -23.85 12.01
C SER A 359 24.54 -24.36 13.43
N ASN A 360 23.31 -24.17 13.93
CA ASN A 360 22.98 -24.36 15.35
C ASN A 360 21.76 -25.27 15.64
N SER A 361 21.16 -25.95 14.64
CA SER A 361 20.07 -26.91 14.88
C SER A 361 20.53 -28.36 14.64
N PRO A 362 20.70 -29.18 15.70
CA PRO A 362 20.90 -30.63 15.59
C PRO A 362 19.66 -31.39 15.08
N SER A 363 18.51 -30.71 14.93
CA SER A 363 17.22 -31.34 14.65
C SER A 363 16.93 -31.58 13.17
N GLU A 364 17.56 -30.86 12.24
CA GLU A 364 17.34 -31.08 10.80
C GLU A 364 18.09 -32.31 10.27
N ARG A 365 19.21 -32.72 10.91
CA ARG A 365 19.92 -33.95 10.50
C ARG A 365 19.16 -35.24 10.79
N LYS A 366 18.24 -35.25 11.76
CA LYS A 366 17.48 -36.46 12.10
C LYS A 366 16.33 -36.75 11.13
N CYS A 367 15.70 -35.73 10.55
CA CYS A 367 14.65 -35.96 9.55
C CYS A 367 15.21 -36.43 8.20
N ASP A 368 16.44 -36.06 7.86
CA ASP A 368 17.08 -36.55 6.64
C ASP A 368 17.58 -38.00 6.79
N GLU A 369 18.07 -38.41 7.98
CA GLU A 369 18.46 -39.81 8.25
C GLU A 369 17.27 -40.78 8.37
N GLU A 370 16.11 -40.33 8.88
CA GLU A 370 14.90 -41.16 8.94
C GLU A 370 14.26 -41.39 7.56
N HIS A 371 14.41 -40.45 6.61
CA HIS A 371 13.93 -40.65 5.24
C HIS A 371 14.84 -41.56 4.39
N GLU A 372 16.12 -41.70 4.73
CA GLU A 372 17.06 -42.56 4.01
C GLU A 372 16.98 -44.03 4.48
N THR A 373 16.44 -44.30 5.66
CA THR A 373 16.28 -45.65 6.22
C THR A 373 14.95 -46.33 5.90
N GLU A 374 13.96 -45.63 5.36
CA GLU A 374 12.70 -46.23 4.87
C GLU A 374 12.76 -46.71 3.40
N HIS A 375 13.90 -46.57 2.72
CA HIS A 375 14.08 -46.95 1.31
C HIS A 375 15.17 -48.00 1.04
N LEU A 376 15.60 -48.76 2.06
CA LEU A 376 16.43 -49.97 1.95
C LEU A 376 15.77 -51.10 2.73
#